data_AF-A0AA38ZZY2-F1
#
_entry.id   AF-A0AA38ZZY2-F1
#
_cell.length_a   1.000
_cell.length_b   1.000
_cell.length_c   1.000
_cell.angle_alpha   90.00
_cell.angle_beta   90.00
_cell.angle_gamma   90.00
#
_symmetry.space_group_name_H-M   'P 1'
#
loop_
_entity.id
_entity.type
_entity.pdbx_description
1 polymer ?
#
loop_
_entity_poly.entity_id
_entity_poly.type
_entity_poly.pdbx_seq_one_letter_code
_entity_poly.pdbx_strand_id
1 'polypeptide(L)'
;MTESDADSAINVPEIPVEIVTDEEMGLIEAALTAGRSSLSSSTIPAISSAAAASSSSFSPLLHRNARSIGSIARLSKRRLSDYTDTSPIRDIEDSGVLRSTQKKIGVRESLLHRFRRKKGLSVTDITGTEWCEKQMEFLLLFGKPEITKAMKAGIVRHAKLEEEVVKKVKVRVGTLEDVLALKFINFIVGVNQLLFEGLTRELPLIGFVEGVWMVGVIDEIRMPETEANRNPILVETKTRSQARSPAEPQQRNGRLQLMCYKCLWDSLAANSFPSRQFYDFFALNPHYILSEEIRENTANSGFPAKVENCFQPEVQLFLC
;
A
#
# COMPACT_ATOMS: atom_id res chain seq x y z
N MET A 1 -17.48 -61.20 -4.13
CA MET A 1 -16.01 -61.37 -4.15
C MET A 1 -15.50 -60.43 -5.23
N THR A 2 -15.52 -59.11 -5.09
CA THR A 2 -14.63 -58.19 -4.33
C THR A 2 -13.14 -58.38 -4.58
N GLU A 3 -12.57 -57.52 -5.43
CA GLU A 3 -11.17 -57.02 -5.45
C GLU A 3 -11.23 -55.73 -6.30
N SER A 4 -11.40 -54.55 -5.70
CA SER A 4 -10.40 -53.69 -5.03
C SER A 4 -9.68 -52.76 -6.01
N ASP A 5 -10.32 -51.64 -6.35
CA ASP A 5 -9.67 -50.47 -6.94
C ASP A 5 -8.80 -49.80 -5.87
N ALA A 6 -7.49 -49.83 -6.09
CA ALA A 6 -6.52 -49.11 -5.27
C ALA A 6 -6.54 -47.63 -5.66
N ASP A 7 -7.28 -46.84 -4.89
CA ASP A 7 -7.24 -45.39 -4.95
C ASP A 7 -5.85 -44.91 -4.50
N SER A 8 -4.99 -44.58 -5.46
CA SER A 8 -3.66 -44.03 -5.20
C SER A 8 -3.82 -42.60 -4.69
N ALA A 9 -3.91 -42.46 -3.37
CA ALA A 9 -3.91 -41.16 -2.69
C ALA A 9 -2.73 -40.33 -3.19
N ILE A 10 -3.04 -39.28 -3.95
CA ILE A 10 -2.07 -38.26 -4.37
C ILE A 10 -1.59 -37.60 -3.08
N ASN A 11 -0.38 -37.93 -2.66
CA ASN A 11 0.27 -37.39 -1.48
C ASN A 11 0.65 -35.93 -1.79
N VAL A 12 -0.30 -35.01 -1.62
CA VAL A 12 -0.07 -33.57 -1.79
C VAL A 12 0.89 -33.15 -0.69
N PRO A 13 2.10 -32.65 -1.01
CA PRO A 13 3.05 -32.23 0.01
C PRO A 13 2.42 -31.14 0.87
N GLU A 14 2.36 -31.39 2.18
CA GLU A 14 1.86 -30.44 3.16
C GLU A 14 2.78 -29.21 3.17
N ILE A 15 2.23 -28.06 2.75
CA ILE A 15 3.00 -26.82 2.63
C ILE A 15 3.10 -26.21 4.04
N PRO A 16 4.30 -25.99 4.59
CA PRO A 16 4.46 -25.37 5.90
C PRO A 16 3.84 -23.96 5.90
N VAL A 17 2.94 -23.71 6.85
CA VAL A 17 2.37 -22.38 7.11
C VAL A 17 3.26 -21.68 8.13
N GLU A 18 3.76 -20.50 7.77
CA GLU A 18 4.53 -19.63 8.66
C GLU A 18 3.59 -18.56 9.23
N ILE A 19 3.57 -18.41 10.55
CA ILE A 19 2.70 -17.46 11.26
C ILE A 19 3.56 -16.28 11.71
N VAL A 20 3.11 -15.06 11.43
CA VAL A 20 3.69 -13.83 11.98
C VAL A 20 3.24 -13.68 13.42
N THR A 21 4.19 -13.55 14.36
CA THR A 21 3.85 -13.49 15.80
C THR A 21 3.45 -12.07 16.24
N ASP A 22 2.83 -11.96 17.41
CA ASP A 22 2.47 -10.66 18.01
C ASP A 22 3.72 -9.81 18.31
N GLU A 23 4.85 -10.42 18.66
CA GLU A 23 6.11 -9.68 18.85
C GLU A 23 6.62 -9.08 17.53
N GLU A 24 6.53 -9.82 16.43
CA GLU A 24 6.89 -9.29 15.11
C GLU A 24 5.96 -8.13 14.75
N MET A 25 4.63 -8.30 14.94
CA MET A 25 3.64 -7.23 14.74
C MET A 25 3.98 -5.97 15.54
N GLY A 26 4.40 -6.10 16.81
CA GLY A 26 4.80 -4.95 17.64
C GLY A 26 5.96 -4.13 17.04
N LEU A 27 6.85 -4.74 16.23
CA LEU A 27 7.95 -4.03 15.59
C LEU A 27 7.48 -3.05 14.51
N ILE A 28 6.48 -3.44 13.69
CA ILE A 28 5.98 -2.54 12.64
C ILE A 28 5.18 -1.40 13.26
N GLU A 29 4.38 -1.66 14.29
CA GLU A 29 3.59 -0.64 14.97
C GLU A 29 4.49 0.42 15.63
N ALA A 30 5.57 -0.02 16.27
CA ALA A 30 6.57 0.87 16.83
C ALA A 30 7.27 1.69 15.74
N ALA A 31 7.62 1.09 14.60
CA ALA A 31 8.26 1.79 13.49
C ALA A 31 7.34 2.84 12.85
N LEU A 32 6.07 2.47 12.62
CA LEU A 32 5.02 3.34 12.12
C LEU A 32 4.80 4.55 13.05
N THR A 33 4.71 4.29 14.36
CA THR A 33 4.57 5.33 15.39
C THR A 33 5.79 6.26 15.47
N ALA A 34 7.01 5.71 15.39
CA ALA A 34 8.24 6.50 15.38
C ALA A 34 8.34 7.39 14.13
N GLY A 35 7.85 6.91 12.98
CA GLY A 35 7.76 7.66 11.73
C GLY A 35 6.92 8.94 11.87
N ARG A 36 5.78 8.90 12.58
CA ARG A 36 4.93 10.08 12.84
C ARG A 36 5.70 11.23 13.49
N SER A 37 6.52 10.94 14.50
CA SER A 37 7.27 11.96 15.25
C SER A 37 8.23 12.75 14.35
N SER A 38 8.69 12.14 13.25
CA SER A 38 9.57 12.76 12.26
C SER A 38 8.82 13.66 11.28
N LEU A 39 7.53 13.38 11.00
CA LEU A 39 6.68 14.19 10.12
C LEU A 39 6.06 15.40 10.86
N SER A 40 5.74 15.24 12.15
CA SER A 40 5.16 16.30 12.99
C SER A 40 6.14 17.43 13.34
N SER A 41 7.45 17.24 13.12
CA SER A 41 8.49 18.27 13.34
C SER A 41 8.47 19.43 12.31
N SER A 42 7.48 19.47 11.42
CA SER A 42 7.27 20.56 10.44
C SER A 42 6.16 21.55 10.81
N THR A 43 5.61 21.47 12.03
CA THR A 43 4.64 22.47 12.53
C THR A 43 5.23 23.30 13.68
N ILE A 44 5.07 24.61 13.57
CA ILE A 44 5.46 25.65 14.55
C ILE A 44 4.84 25.31 15.91
N PRO A 45 5.55 25.45 17.05
CA PRO A 45 5.00 25.08 18.34
C PRO A 45 3.84 26.01 18.72
N ALA A 46 2.63 25.45 18.82
CA ALA A 46 1.57 26.08 19.58
C ALA A 46 1.89 25.90 21.07
N ILE A 47 2.04 27.02 21.77
CA ILE A 47 2.20 27.08 23.21
C ILE A 47 0.96 26.47 23.84
N SER A 48 1.10 25.39 24.59
CA SER A 48 0.13 24.98 25.61
C SER A 48 0.87 24.31 26.75
N SER A 49 0.64 24.90 27.92
CA SER A 49 1.36 24.75 29.18
C SER A 49 0.69 23.72 30.09
N ALA A 50 1.53 22.86 30.70
CA ALA A 50 1.38 22.08 31.95
C ALA A 50 0.18 21.10 32.05
N ALA A 51 0.27 19.92 32.69
CA ALA A 51 1.00 19.59 33.91
C ALA A 51 1.49 18.12 33.94
N ALA A 52 2.48 17.91 34.80
CA ALA A 52 3.24 16.68 35.00
C ALA A 52 2.56 15.66 35.93
N ALA A 53 2.86 14.37 35.72
CA ALA A 53 3.18 13.41 36.79
C ALA A 53 4.03 12.24 36.24
N SER A 54 5.18 12.05 36.89
CA SER A 54 6.27 11.07 36.78
C SER A 54 5.82 9.60 36.94
N SER A 55 6.53 8.50 36.66
CA SER A 55 7.87 8.17 36.13
C SER A 55 7.98 6.62 36.14
N SER A 56 8.55 6.00 35.11
CA SER A 56 9.48 4.85 35.29
C SER A 56 10.27 4.58 34.01
N SER A 57 11.52 5.04 34.08
CA SER A 57 12.72 4.79 33.30
C SER A 57 12.82 3.46 32.55
N PHE A 58 12.98 3.51 31.23
CA PHE A 58 13.88 2.61 30.49
C PHE A 58 14.50 3.39 29.33
N SER A 59 15.83 3.54 29.37
CA SER A 59 16.63 4.14 28.30
C SER A 59 17.40 3.03 27.60
N PRO A 60 17.36 2.92 26.26
CA PRO A 60 18.47 2.37 25.51
C PRO A 60 19.23 3.52 24.88
N LEU A 61 20.43 3.72 25.43
CA LEU A 61 21.47 4.58 24.92
C LEU A 61 21.98 3.98 23.60
N LEU A 62 21.48 4.46 22.46
CA LEU A 62 22.09 4.17 21.17
C LEU A 62 22.82 5.42 20.67
N HIS A 63 24.14 5.34 20.77
CA HIS A 63 25.10 6.25 20.17
C HIS A 63 24.76 6.47 18.68
N ARG A 64 24.13 7.60 18.40
CA ARG A 64 23.81 8.06 17.05
C ARG A 64 25.07 8.69 16.46
N ASN A 65 25.95 7.86 15.89
CA ASN A 65 26.97 8.34 14.95
C ASN A 65 26.28 8.70 13.63
N ALA A 66 25.54 9.81 13.63
CA ALA A 66 25.10 10.47 12.42
C ALA A 66 26.32 11.15 11.79
N ARG A 67 27.13 10.37 11.04
CA ARG A 67 28.05 10.97 10.08
C ARG A 67 27.21 11.60 8.97
N SER A 68 27.04 12.91 9.09
CA SER A 68 26.65 13.81 8.00
C SER A 68 27.47 13.47 6.77
N ILE A 69 26.86 12.85 5.76
CA ILE A 69 27.45 12.75 4.43
C ILE A 69 27.21 14.11 3.77
N GLY A 70 28.09 15.05 4.10
CA GLY A 70 28.28 16.26 3.31
C GLY A 70 28.65 15.86 1.88
N SER A 71 27.93 16.43 0.92
CA SER A 71 28.13 16.26 -0.50
C SER A 71 29.59 16.54 -0.89
N ILE A 72 30.36 15.50 -1.23
CA ILE A 72 31.61 15.66 -1.98
C ILE A 72 31.25 15.72 -3.46
N ALA A 73 30.75 16.86 -3.92
CA ALA A 73 30.83 17.22 -5.34
C ALA A 73 32.24 17.74 -5.60
N ARG A 74 33.21 16.82 -5.71
CA ARG A 74 34.55 17.15 -6.18
C ARG A 74 34.52 17.29 -7.70
N LEU A 75 34.78 18.52 -8.13
CA LEU A 75 35.09 18.95 -9.47
C LEU A 75 35.96 17.93 -10.22
N SER A 76 35.45 17.39 -11.33
CA SER A 76 36.30 16.93 -12.43
C SER A 76 36.06 17.82 -13.64
N LYS A 77 36.85 18.89 -13.76
CA LYS A 77 37.09 19.55 -15.03
C LYS A 77 37.82 18.54 -15.93
N ARG A 78 37.15 18.01 -16.95
CA ARG A 78 37.84 17.60 -18.18
C ARG A 78 37.46 18.59 -19.26
N ARG A 79 38.48 19.34 -19.70
CA ARG A 79 38.45 20.20 -20.89
C ARG A 79 38.13 19.32 -22.10
N LEU A 80 37.12 19.70 -22.86
CA LEU A 80 36.91 19.26 -24.24
C LEU A 80 37.49 20.36 -25.13
N SER A 81 38.44 20.02 -25.98
CA SER A 81 39.06 20.92 -26.96
C SER A 81 38.33 20.84 -28.31
N ASP A 82 38.05 22.02 -28.86
CA ASP A 82 37.96 22.45 -30.27
C ASP A 82 37.45 21.50 -31.35
N TYR A 83 36.37 21.91 -32.03
CA TYR A 83 36.46 22.28 -33.46
C TYR A 83 35.25 23.11 -33.96
N THR A 84 35.61 24.27 -34.50
CA THR A 84 34.98 25.36 -35.30
C THR A 84 33.52 25.35 -35.80
N ASP A 85 32.88 26.50 -35.54
CA ASP A 85 32.13 27.42 -36.44
C ASP A 85 31.26 26.89 -37.60
N THR A 86 29.98 27.31 -37.64
CA THR A 86 29.50 28.47 -38.44
C THR A 86 28.03 28.81 -38.08
N SER A 87 27.78 30.08 -37.73
CA SER A 87 26.51 30.76 -37.39
C SER A 87 25.58 31.00 -38.62
N PRO A 88 24.45 31.79 -38.59
CA PRO A 88 23.72 32.51 -37.52
C PRO A 88 22.15 32.34 -37.59
N ILE A 89 21.32 32.80 -36.64
CA ILE A 89 20.54 34.08 -36.69
C ILE A 89 19.61 34.20 -35.43
N ARG A 90 19.72 35.37 -34.75
CA ARG A 90 18.74 36.12 -33.88
C ARG A 90 18.32 35.56 -32.51
N ASP A 91 18.09 36.34 -31.45
CA ASP A 91 18.05 37.80 -31.27
C ASP A 91 18.45 38.17 -29.83
N ILE A 92 18.86 39.43 -29.68
CA ILE A 92 19.54 40.06 -28.55
C ILE A 92 18.55 40.92 -27.75
N GLU A 93 18.90 41.22 -26.49
CA GLU A 93 18.31 42.23 -25.58
C GLU A 93 17.08 41.86 -24.74
N ASP A 94 16.97 42.24 -23.47
CA ASP A 94 17.89 42.81 -22.47
C ASP A 94 17.05 42.94 -21.18
N SER A 95 17.73 43.09 -20.04
CA SER A 95 17.24 43.73 -18.81
C SER A 95 16.08 43.03 -18.08
N GLY A 96 16.28 42.33 -16.97
CA GLY A 96 17.05 42.75 -15.80
C GLY A 96 16.09 43.27 -14.73
N VAL A 97 15.78 42.45 -13.72
CA VAL A 97 15.45 42.94 -12.37
C VAL A 97 15.99 41.95 -11.34
N LEU A 98 16.98 42.41 -10.60
CA LEU A 98 17.51 41.82 -9.38
C LEU A 98 16.40 41.75 -8.32
N ARG A 99 16.42 40.68 -7.49
CA ARG A 99 15.78 40.49 -6.16
C ARG A 99 14.53 39.61 -6.10
N SER A 100 14.72 38.32 -5.81
CA SER A 100 14.78 37.89 -4.40
C SER A 100 15.51 36.55 -4.30
N THR A 101 16.64 36.53 -3.60
CA THR A 101 17.27 35.29 -3.15
C THR A 101 16.61 34.85 -1.84
N GLN A 102 15.31 34.54 -1.89
CA GLN A 102 14.79 33.52 -0.99
C GLN A 102 15.05 32.18 -1.66
N LYS A 103 16.29 31.69 -1.49
CA LYS A 103 16.56 30.26 -1.62
C LYS A 103 15.77 29.60 -0.49
N LYS A 104 14.47 29.35 -0.72
CA LYS A 104 13.75 28.32 0.01
C LYS A 104 14.68 27.12 -0.08
N ILE A 105 15.22 26.70 1.05
CA ILE A 105 15.82 25.39 1.18
C ILE A 105 14.65 24.47 0.86
N GLY A 106 14.51 24.13 -0.43
CA GLY A 106 13.46 23.27 -0.90
C GLY A 106 13.73 21.96 -0.20
N VAL A 107 12.94 21.68 0.83
CA VAL A 107 12.85 20.35 1.40
C VAL A 107 12.64 19.45 0.19
N ARG A 108 13.66 18.64 -0.15
CA ARG A 108 13.53 17.71 -1.26
C ARG A 108 12.38 16.78 -0.88
N GLU A 109 11.25 16.94 -1.56
CA GLU A 109 10.11 16.05 -1.36
C GLU A 109 10.57 14.60 -1.55
N SER A 110 10.13 13.70 -0.68
CA SER A 110 10.46 12.28 -0.84
C SER A 110 9.92 11.77 -2.17
N LEU A 111 10.60 10.79 -2.78
CA LEU A 111 10.14 10.23 -4.06
C LEU A 111 8.76 9.60 -3.92
N LEU A 112 8.50 8.92 -2.80
CA LEU A 112 7.17 8.37 -2.50
C LEU A 112 6.12 9.48 -2.43
N HIS A 113 6.38 10.59 -1.74
CA HIS A 113 5.46 11.74 -1.74
C HIS A 113 5.21 12.24 -3.16
N ARG A 114 6.27 12.45 -3.94
CA ARG A 114 6.18 12.95 -5.33
C ARG A 114 5.36 12.03 -6.23
N PHE A 115 5.56 10.72 -6.16
CA PHE A 115 4.94 9.75 -7.05
C PHE A 115 3.62 9.16 -6.52
N ARG A 116 3.27 9.40 -5.26
CA ARG A 116 2.05 8.88 -4.61
C ARG A 116 1.10 9.96 -4.06
N ARG A 117 1.41 11.24 -4.28
CA ARG A 117 0.63 12.42 -3.81
C ARG A 117 -0.90 12.35 -3.99
N LYS A 118 -1.39 11.60 -4.98
CA LYS A 118 -2.84 11.43 -5.28
C LYS A 118 -3.25 9.96 -5.48
N LYS A 119 -2.40 9.03 -5.05
CA LYS A 119 -2.60 7.58 -5.25
C LYS A 119 -2.60 6.79 -3.94
N GLY A 120 -2.01 7.36 -2.89
CA GLY A 120 -1.72 6.62 -1.66
C GLY A 120 -0.47 5.76 -1.82
N LEU A 121 0.15 5.42 -0.70
CA LEU A 121 1.28 4.51 -0.62
C LEU A 121 0.78 3.07 -0.74
N SER A 122 1.28 2.32 -1.73
CA SER A 122 0.92 0.91 -1.82
C SER A 122 1.73 0.07 -0.83
N VAL A 123 1.17 -1.05 -0.35
CA VAL A 123 1.94 -1.99 0.48
C VAL A 123 3.20 -2.47 -0.26
N THR A 124 3.13 -2.64 -1.58
CA THR A 124 4.31 -2.93 -2.42
C THR A 124 5.37 -1.82 -2.41
N ASP A 125 4.99 -0.55 -2.22
CA ASP A 125 5.97 0.53 -2.08
C ASP A 125 6.77 0.37 -0.78
N ILE A 126 6.14 -0.12 0.30
CA ILE A 126 6.80 -0.38 1.58
C ILE A 126 7.67 -1.62 1.48
N THR A 127 7.08 -2.75 1.09
CA THR A 127 7.81 -4.03 1.02
C THR A 127 8.92 -3.99 -0.02
N GLY A 128 8.77 -3.24 -1.12
CA GLY A 128 9.84 -3.08 -2.10
C GLY A 128 11.06 -2.29 -1.59
N THR A 129 10.92 -1.49 -0.53
CA THR A 129 12.06 -0.82 0.12
C THR A 129 12.83 -1.72 1.08
N GLU A 130 12.18 -2.75 1.63
CA GLU A 130 12.80 -3.66 2.61
C GLU A 130 13.98 -4.44 2.03
N TRP A 131 13.88 -4.87 0.76
CA TRP A 131 15.00 -5.54 0.08
C TRP A 131 16.09 -4.56 -0.38
N CYS A 132 15.71 -3.48 -1.06
CA CYS A 132 16.64 -2.49 -1.59
C CYS A 132 15.97 -1.13 -1.86
N GLU A 133 16.22 -0.16 -1.00
CA GLU A 133 15.73 1.22 -1.18
C GLU A 133 16.11 1.83 -2.53
N LYS A 134 17.33 1.54 -3.02
CA LYS A 134 17.82 2.03 -4.31
C LYS A 134 17.04 1.46 -5.49
N GLN A 135 16.59 0.21 -5.38
CA GLN A 135 15.73 -0.41 -6.39
C GLN A 135 14.37 0.28 -6.44
N MET A 136 13.78 0.61 -5.28
CA MET A 136 12.53 1.36 -5.22
C MET A 136 12.68 2.76 -5.84
N GLU A 137 13.76 3.47 -5.53
CA GLU A 137 14.07 4.75 -6.19
C GLU A 137 14.12 4.60 -7.71
N PHE A 138 14.79 3.57 -8.23
CA PHE A 138 14.86 3.31 -9.66
C PHE A 138 13.50 2.98 -10.27
N LEU A 139 12.67 2.17 -9.58
CA LEU A 139 11.32 1.86 -10.03
C LEU A 139 10.47 3.13 -10.15
N LEU A 140 10.59 4.03 -9.18
CA LEU A 140 9.87 5.31 -9.19
C LEU A 140 10.36 6.23 -10.31
N LEU A 141 11.67 6.31 -10.54
CA LEU A 141 12.27 7.22 -11.53
C LEU A 141 12.20 6.73 -12.97
N PHE A 142 12.42 5.43 -13.20
CA PHE A 142 12.60 4.83 -14.52
C PHE A 142 11.47 3.87 -14.91
N GLY A 143 10.56 3.57 -13.98
CA GLY A 143 9.44 2.65 -14.21
C GLY A 143 9.72 1.22 -13.77
N LYS A 144 8.68 0.38 -13.85
CA LYS A 144 8.77 -1.03 -13.44
C LYS A 144 9.56 -1.83 -14.48
N PRO A 145 10.39 -2.80 -14.04
CA PRO A 145 11.00 -3.75 -14.96
C PRO A 145 9.93 -4.59 -15.66
N GLU A 146 10.30 -5.19 -16.79
CA GLU A 146 9.41 -6.09 -17.53
C GLU A 146 8.98 -7.29 -16.67
N ILE A 147 7.73 -7.72 -16.85
CA ILE A 147 7.15 -8.82 -16.09
C ILE A 147 7.81 -10.14 -16.53
N THR A 148 8.46 -10.80 -15.58
CA THR A 148 9.12 -12.09 -15.80
C THR A 148 8.11 -13.21 -16.05
N LYS A 149 8.55 -14.32 -16.66
CA LYS A 149 7.71 -15.52 -16.86
C LYS A 149 7.15 -16.06 -15.54
N ALA A 150 7.95 -16.03 -14.48
CA ALA A 150 7.53 -16.46 -13.14
C ALA A 150 6.44 -15.54 -12.57
N MET A 151 6.57 -14.22 -12.73
CA MET A 151 5.53 -13.27 -12.30
C MET A 151 4.23 -13.45 -13.09
N LYS A 152 4.30 -13.70 -14.39
CA LYS A 152 3.10 -14.01 -15.20
C LYS A 152 2.40 -15.27 -14.71
N ALA A 153 3.15 -16.33 -14.41
CA ALA A 153 2.60 -17.56 -13.83
C ALA A 153 1.95 -17.31 -12.45
N GLY A 154 2.57 -16.45 -11.63
CA GLY A 154 2.00 -15.99 -10.36
C GLY A 154 0.64 -15.30 -10.55
N ILE A 155 0.57 -14.30 -11.42
CA ILE A 155 -0.67 -13.56 -11.72
C ILE A 155 -1.77 -14.52 -12.18
N VAL A 156 -1.46 -15.46 -13.06
CA VAL A 156 -2.44 -16.46 -13.54
C VAL A 156 -2.91 -17.37 -12.40
N ARG A 157 -2.02 -17.76 -11.48
CA ARG A 157 -2.40 -18.58 -10.33
C ARG A 157 -3.33 -17.83 -9.38
N HIS A 158 -3.02 -16.57 -9.05
CA HIS A 158 -3.89 -15.75 -8.20
C HIS A 158 -5.26 -15.52 -8.85
N ALA A 159 -5.29 -15.21 -10.16
CA ALA A 159 -6.55 -15.07 -10.88
C ALA A 159 -7.39 -16.35 -10.84
N LYS A 160 -6.76 -17.53 -10.94
CA LYS A 160 -7.44 -18.82 -10.81
C LYS A 160 -7.98 -19.03 -9.38
N LEU A 161 -7.18 -18.72 -8.37
CA LEU A 161 -7.60 -18.81 -6.96
C LEU A 161 -8.77 -17.87 -6.67
N GLU A 162 -8.76 -16.65 -7.20
CA GLU A 162 -9.87 -15.72 -7.06
C GLU A 162 -11.15 -16.24 -7.73
N GLU A 163 -11.04 -16.82 -8.93
CA GLU A 163 -12.18 -17.39 -9.68
C GLU A 163 -12.82 -18.60 -8.99
N GLU A 164 -12.10 -19.29 -8.11
CA GLU A 164 -12.65 -20.37 -7.26
C GLU A 164 -13.69 -19.84 -6.25
N VAL A 165 -13.60 -18.55 -5.88
CA VAL A 165 -14.40 -17.93 -4.80
C VAL A 165 -15.31 -16.82 -5.32
N VAL A 166 -14.86 -16.04 -6.31
CA VAL A 166 -15.57 -14.85 -6.82
C VAL A 166 -15.66 -14.87 -8.34
N LYS A 167 -16.88 -14.71 -8.87
CA LYS A 167 -17.10 -14.52 -10.31
C LYS A 167 -16.90 -13.06 -10.69
N LYS A 168 -15.90 -12.78 -11.53
CA LYS A 168 -15.65 -11.42 -12.04
C LYS A 168 -16.70 -10.97 -13.05
N VAL A 169 -17.25 -9.78 -12.82
CA VAL A 169 -18.07 -9.05 -13.79
C VAL A 169 -17.20 -7.96 -14.42
N LYS A 170 -17.19 -7.90 -15.76
CA LYS A 170 -16.51 -6.82 -16.46
C LYS A 170 -17.38 -5.58 -16.40
N VAL A 171 -16.86 -4.51 -15.80
CA VAL A 171 -17.54 -3.22 -15.69
C VAL A 171 -16.76 -2.16 -16.46
N ARG A 172 -17.42 -1.38 -17.31
CA ARG A 172 -16.79 -0.24 -17.99
C ARG A 172 -16.63 0.94 -17.02
N VAL A 173 -15.40 1.47 -16.97
CA VAL A 173 -15.03 2.63 -16.13
C VAL A 173 -14.62 3.80 -17.00
N GLY A 174 -15.15 4.99 -16.71
CA GLY A 174 -14.83 6.22 -17.44
C GLY A 174 -13.99 7.21 -16.63
N THR A 175 -14.18 7.24 -15.31
CA THR A 175 -13.62 8.28 -14.43
C THR A 175 -12.80 7.71 -13.27
N LEU A 176 -12.06 8.57 -12.57
CA LEU A 176 -11.33 8.18 -11.38
C LEU A 176 -12.30 7.81 -10.24
N GLU A 177 -13.42 8.53 -10.18
CA GLU A 177 -14.53 8.29 -9.27
C GLU A 177 -15.12 6.88 -9.48
N ASP A 178 -15.38 6.48 -10.74
CA ASP A 178 -15.83 5.12 -11.07
C ASP A 178 -14.83 4.05 -10.61
N VAL A 179 -13.53 4.28 -10.85
CA VAL A 179 -12.47 3.34 -10.47
C VAL A 179 -12.39 3.18 -8.95
N LEU A 180 -12.46 4.27 -8.20
CA LEU A 180 -12.43 4.21 -6.73
C LEU A 180 -13.74 3.63 -6.19
N ALA A 181 -14.90 4.00 -6.73
CA ALA A 181 -16.18 3.45 -6.32
C ALA A 181 -16.21 1.92 -6.50
N LEU A 182 -15.70 1.41 -7.63
CA LEU A 182 -15.59 -0.04 -7.83
C LEU A 182 -14.68 -0.72 -6.81
N LYS A 183 -13.60 -0.06 -6.36
CA LYS A 183 -12.76 -0.62 -5.28
C LYS A 183 -13.54 -0.72 -3.97
N PHE A 184 -14.34 0.28 -3.62
CA PHE A 184 -15.18 0.24 -2.42
C PHE A 184 -16.30 -0.79 -2.54
N ILE A 185 -16.95 -0.89 -3.69
CA ILE A 185 -17.97 -1.92 -3.95
C ILE A 185 -17.34 -3.32 -3.82
N ASN A 186 -16.18 -3.55 -4.45
CA ASN A 186 -15.47 -4.83 -4.33
C ASN A 186 -15.05 -5.12 -2.88
N PHE A 187 -14.63 -4.11 -2.12
CA PHE A 187 -14.34 -4.25 -0.70
C PHE A 187 -15.58 -4.66 0.10
N ILE A 188 -16.70 -3.96 -0.08
CA ILE A 188 -17.96 -4.26 0.63
C ILE A 188 -18.46 -5.67 0.26
N VAL A 189 -18.45 -6.02 -1.03
CA VAL A 189 -18.82 -7.35 -1.51
C VAL A 189 -17.92 -8.42 -0.91
N GLY A 190 -16.60 -8.22 -0.89
CA GLY A 190 -15.65 -9.17 -0.33
C GLY A 190 -15.77 -9.31 1.20
N VAL A 191 -16.03 -8.23 1.93
CA VAL A 191 -16.31 -8.29 3.39
C VAL A 191 -17.61 -9.03 3.66
N ASN A 192 -18.68 -8.77 2.90
CA ASN A 192 -19.92 -9.53 3.04
C ASN A 192 -19.69 -11.00 2.74
N GLN A 193 -18.95 -11.32 1.68
CA GLN A 193 -18.58 -12.70 1.36
C GLN A 193 -17.80 -13.35 2.52
N LEU A 194 -16.83 -12.64 3.11
CA LEU A 194 -16.09 -13.13 4.27
C LEU A 194 -17.03 -13.43 5.45
N LEU A 195 -18.05 -12.61 5.69
CA LEU A 195 -19.01 -12.80 6.78
C LEU A 195 -19.96 -13.97 6.56
N PHE A 196 -20.42 -14.19 5.31
CA PHE A 196 -21.40 -15.23 5.00
C PHE A 196 -20.77 -16.58 4.65
N GLU A 197 -19.65 -16.57 3.93
CA GLU A 197 -18.98 -17.78 3.43
C GLU A 197 -17.72 -18.12 4.22
N GLY A 198 -17.23 -17.21 5.07
CA GLY A 198 -16.01 -17.42 5.87
C GLY A 198 -14.70 -17.26 5.10
N LEU A 199 -14.75 -16.91 3.81
CA LEU A 199 -13.58 -16.80 2.93
C LEU A 199 -13.80 -15.69 1.89
N THR A 200 -12.78 -14.87 1.65
CA THR A 200 -12.72 -14.00 0.48
C THR A 200 -11.29 -13.89 -0.06
N ARG A 201 -11.14 -13.55 -1.34
CA ARG A 201 -9.85 -13.44 -2.03
C ARG A 201 -9.73 -12.13 -2.78
N GLU A 202 -8.49 -11.66 -2.92
CA GLU A 202 -8.12 -10.42 -3.64
C GLU A 202 -8.89 -9.19 -3.11
N LEU A 203 -9.03 -9.08 -1.79
CA LEU A 203 -9.80 -8.02 -1.14
C LEU A 203 -9.04 -6.68 -1.22
N PRO A 204 -9.56 -5.66 -1.93
CA PRO A 204 -8.89 -4.36 -2.01
C PRO A 204 -9.07 -3.58 -0.71
N LEU A 205 -7.96 -3.07 -0.15
CA LEU A 205 -7.96 -2.19 1.01
C LEU A 205 -7.54 -0.77 0.63
N ILE A 206 -8.24 0.22 1.19
CA ILE A 206 -7.87 1.63 1.18
C ILE A 206 -8.08 2.13 2.60
N GLY A 207 -7.01 2.54 3.28
CA GLY A 207 -7.10 3.01 4.66
C GLY A 207 -6.14 4.14 4.94
N PHE A 208 -6.38 4.81 6.07
CA PHE A 208 -5.59 5.94 6.52
C PHE A 208 -4.84 5.56 7.78
N VAL A 209 -3.54 5.29 7.64
CA VAL A 209 -2.68 4.75 8.70
C VAL A 209 -1.55 5.73 8.95
N GLU A 210 -1.32 6.08 10.21
CA GLU A 210 -0.26 7.02 10.62
C GLU A 210 -0.22 8.38 9.89
N GLY A 211 -1.35 8.88 9.37
CA GLY A 211 -1.38 10.15 8.62
C GLY A 211 -1.10 10.00 7.13
N VAL A 212 -0.99 8.77 6.62
CA VAL A 212 -0.71 8.45 5.22
C VAL A 212 -1.82 7.56 4.67
N TRP A 213 -2.29 7.89 3.47
CA TRP A 213 -3.20 7.00 2.73
C TRP A 213 -2.43 5.79 2.23
N MET A 214 -2.89 4.60 2.61
CA MET A 214 -2.33 3.32 2.21
C MET A 214 -3.33 2.51 1.39
N VAL A 215 -2.82 1.81 0.38
CA VAL A 215 -3.62 0.93 -0.49
C VAL A 215 -2.98 -0.44 -0.62
N GLY A 216 -3.82 -1.47 -0.69
CA GLY A 216 -3.38 -2.86 -0.75
C GLY A 216 -4.42 -3.77 -1.35
N VAL A 217 -4.03 -5.01 -1.61
CA VAL A 217 -4.95 -6.10 -1.98
C VAL A 217 -4.51 -7.31 -1.19
N ILE A 218 -5.37 -7.82 -0.30
CA ILE A 218 -5.08 -9.02 0.47
C ILE A 218 -5.44 -10.23 -0.39
N ASP A 219 -4.48 -11.14 -0.57
CA ASP A 219 -4.68 -12.34 -1.39
C ASP A 219 -5.87 -13.17 -0.89
N GLU A 220 -5.91 -13.44 0.41
CA GLU A 220 -6.94 -14.28 1.03
C GLU A 220 -7.19 -13.91 2.49
N ILE A 221 -8.45 -13.91 2.88
CA ILE A 221 -8.90 -13.69 4.26
C ILE A 221 -9.86 -14.80 4.63
N ARG A 222 -9.66 -15.39 5.82
CA ARG A 222 -10.49 -16.47 6.35
C ARG A 222 -11.05 -16.11 7.71
N MET A 223 -12.29 -16.46 7.98
CA MET A 223 -12.81 -16.50 9.34
C MET A 223 -12.34 -17.80 10.01
N PRO A 224 -11.87 -17.76 11.27
CA PRO A 224 -11.51 -18.96 12.00
C PRO A 224 -12.74 -19.85 12.23
N GLU A 225 -12.55 -21.17 12.20
CA GLU A 225 -13.64 -22.15 12.38
C GLU A 225 -14.20 -22.19 13.82
N THR A 226 -13.42 -21.69 14.79
CA THR A 226 -13.79 -21.72 16.22
C THR A 226 -14.28 -20.35 16.67
N GLU A 227 -15.50 -20.29 17.23
CA GLU A 227 -16.13 -19.04 17.68
C GLU A 227 -15.39 -18.30 18.82
N ALA A 228 -14.37 -18.91 19.42
CA ALA A 228 -13.59 -18.31 20.50
C ALA A 228 -12.77 -17.08 20.05
N ASN A 229 -12.37 -17.03 18.77
CA ASN A 229 -11.67 -15.89 18.18
C ASN A 229 -12.47 -15.42 16.96
N ARG A 230 -12.90 -14.15 16.93
CA ARG A 230 -13.57 -13.56 15.76
C ARG A 230 -12.61 -12.87 14.80
N ASN A 231 -11.32 -12.85 15.11
CA ASN A 231 -10.34 -12.14 14.30
C ASN A 231 -10.07 -12.92 13.00
N PRO A 232 -10.16 -12.26 11.83
CA PRO A 232 -9.87 -12.91 10.57
C PRO A 232 -8.39 -13.24 10.43
N ILE A 233 -8.11 -14.35 9.74
CA ILE A 233 -6.77 -14.81 9.39
C ILE A 233 -6.46 -14.30 7.99
N LEU A 234 -5.41 -13.49 7.87
CA LEU A 234 -4.90 -12.99 6.59
C LEU A 234 -3.83 -13.95 6.07
N VAL A 235 -3.96 -14.36 4.81
CA VAL A 235 -3.07 -15.33 4.18
C VAL A 235 -2.49 -14.71 2.90
N GLU A 236 -1.16 -14.72 2.79
CA GLU A 236 -0.42 -14.28 1.60
C GLU A 236 0.11 -15.51 0.87
N THR A 237 -0.24 -15.66 -0.41
CA THR A 237 0.18 -16.81 -1.21
C THR A 237 1.31 -16.39 -2.15
N LYS A 238 2.47 -17.07 -2.08
CA LYS A 238 3.58 -16.84 -3.00
C LYS A 238 3.80 -18.01 -3.95
N THR A 239 3.71 -17.77 -5.25
CA THR A 239 4.06 -18.77 -6.26
C THR A 239 5.57 -18.93 -6.40
N ARG A 240 6.06 -20.18 -6.48
CA ARG A 240 7.48 -20.51 -6.63
C ARG A 240 7.70 -21.49 -7.79
N SER A 241 8.84 -21.36 -8.44
CA SER A 241 9.28 -22.28 -9.49
C SER A 241 9.93 -23.55 -8.96
N GLN A 242 10.33 -23.55 -7.68
CA GLN A 242 11.03 -24.66 -7.03
C GLN A 242 10.29 -25.03 -5.75
N ALA A 243 10.19 -26.34 -5.48
CA ALA A 243 9.55 -26.90 -4.28
C ALA A 243 10.45 -26.82 -3.04
N ARG A 244 11.17 -25.69 -2.89
CA ARG A 244 11.98 -25.39 -1.69
C ARG A 244 11.52 -24.10 -1.06
N SER A 245 11.61 -24.03 0.26
CA SER A 245 11.29 -22.83 1.02
C SER A 245 12.11 -21.62 0.51
N PRO A 246 11.55 -20.40 0.57
CA PRO A 246 12.28 -19.19 0.21
C PRO A 246 13.48 -18.98 1.12
N ALA A 247 14.46 -18.21 0.65
CA ALA A 247 15.50 -17.71 1.55
C ALA A 247 14.88 -16.72 2.57
N GLU A 248 15.52 -16.55 3.73
CA GLU A 248 15.04 -15.67 4.80
C GLU A 248 14.63 -14.27 4.30
N PRO A 249 15.38 -13.59 3.42
CA PRO A 249 14.97 -12.26 3.00
C PRO A 249 13.68 -12.24 2.16
N GLN A 250 13.41 -13.32 1.41
CA GLN A 250 12.16 -13.45 0.68
C GLN A 250 10.98 -13.72 1.62
N GLN A 251 11.22 -14.49 2.69
CA GLN A 251 10.22 -14.72 3.74
C GLN A 251 9.93 -13.41 4.48
N ARG A 252 10.97 -12.66 4.86
CA ARG A 252 10.85 -11.36 5.53
C ARG A 252 10.01 -10.37 4.75
N ASN A 253 10.17 -10.33 3.42
CA ASN A 253 9.33 -9.50 2.56
C ASN A 253 7.84 -9.88 2.63
N GLY A 254 7.54 -11.19 2.63
CA GLY A 254 6.19 -11.71 2.79
C GLY A 254 5.60 -11.43 4.18
N ARG A 255 6.40 -11.60 5.25
CA ARG A 255 6.01 -11.24 6.62
C ARG A 255 5.66 -9.75 6.70
N LEU A 256 6.54 -8.86 6.22
CA LEU A 256 6.29 -7.42 6.22
C LEU A 256 5.03 -7.04 5.43
N GLN A 257 4.75 -7.74 4.32
CA GLN A 257 3.53 -7.53 3.56
C GLN A 257 2.27 -7.86 4.37
N LEU A 258 2.23 -9.03 5.01
CA LEU A 258 1.14 -9.44 5.89
C LEU A 258 0.97 -8.47 7.06
N MET A 259 2.06 -8.05 7.68
CA MET A 259 2.05 -7.07 8.77
C MET A 259 1.42 -5.74 8.32
N CYS A 260 1.79 -5.23 7.15
CA CYS A 260 1.19 -4.01 6.59
C CYS A 260 -0.31 -4.18 6.35
N TYR A 261 -0.74 -5.33 5.83
CA TYR A 261 -2.15 -5.61 5.62
C TYR A 261 -2.92 -5.73 6.92
N LYS A 262 -2.34 -6.36 7.95
CA LYS A 262 -2.93 -6.45 9.28
C LYS A 262 -3.11 -5.07 9.90
N CYS A 263 -2.08 -4.22 9.89
CA CYS A 263 -2.21 -2.84 10.38
C CYS A 263 -3.29 -2.05 9.62
N LEU A 264 -3.39 -2.23 8.29
CA LEU A 264 -4.39 -1.56 7.48
C LEU A 264 -5.81 -2.05 7.79
N TRP A 265 -5.98 -3.37 7.94
CA TRP A 265 -7.23 -4.01 8.33
C TRP A 265 -7.69 -3.53 9.72
N ASP A 266 -6.81 -3.60 10.71
CA ASP A 266 -7.13 -3.18 12.09
C ASP A 266 -7.48 -1.70 12.15
N SER A 267 -6.77 -0.87 11.39
CA SER A 267 -7.09 0.55 11.29
C SER A 267 -8.48 0.78 10.70
N LEU A 268 -8.92 -0.03 9.74
CA LEU A 268 -10.24 0.06 9.13
C LEU A 268 -11.35 -0.48 10.05
N ALA A 269 -11.05 -1.52 10.82
CA ALA A 269 -11.98 -2.09 11.79
C ALA A 269 -12.18 -1.18 13.02
N ALA A 270 -11.10 -0.58 13.54
CA ALA A 270 -11.12 0.18 14.78
C ALA A 270 -11.54 1.65 14.62
N ASN A 271 -11.33 2.26 13.44
CA ASN A 271 -11.51 3.70 13.24
C ASN A 271 -12.59 4.04 12.22
N SER A 272 -13.24 5.18 12.39
CA SER A 272 -14.13 5.73 11.37
C SER A 272 -13.34 6.15 10.14
N PHE A 273 -13.80 5.77 8.95
CA PHE A 273 -13.15 6.14 7.70
C PHE A 273 -13.21 7.66 7.46
N PRO A 274 -12.07 8.35 7.27
CA PRO A 274 -12.04 9.81 7.13
C PRO A 274 -12.43 10.25 5.70
N SER A 275 -13.71 10.13 5.36
CA SER A 275 -14.25 10.36 4.02
C SER A 275 -13.95 11.75 3.43
N ARG A 276 -14.01 12.82 4.24
CA ARG A 276 -13.64 14.18 3.78
C ARG A 276 -12.18 14.25 3.33
N GLN A 277 -11.26 13.75 4.15
CA GLN A 277 -9.84 13.71 3.82
C GLN A 277 -9.57 12.82 2.61
N PHE A 278 -10.35 11.76 2.44
CA PHE A 278 -10.28 10.88 1.28
C PHE A 278 -10.62 11.66 0.00
N TYR A 279 -11.77 12.34 -0.03
CA TYR A 279 -12.17 13.13 -1.20
C TYR A 279 -11.16 14.24 -1.52
N ASP A 280 -10.67 14.94 -0.50
CA ASP A 280 -9.66 16.01 -0.67
C ASP A 280 -8.35 15.47 -1.22
N PHE A 281 -7.83 14.36 -0.67
CA PHE A 281 -6.56 13.77 -1.06
C PHE A 281 -6.59 13.21 -2.49
N PHE A 282 -7.66 12.51 -2.85
CA PHE A 282 -7.83 11.93 -4.18
C PHE A 282 -8.42 12.92 -5.20
N ALA A 283 -8.76 14.15 -4.77
CA ALA A 283 -9.37 15.21 -5.57
C ALA A 283 -10.65 14.74 -6.29
N LEU A 284 -11.53 14.10 -5.55
CA LEU A 284 -12.78 13.52 -6.04
C LEU A 284 -13.95 14.47 -5.82
N ASN A 285 -14.96 14.40 -6.69
CA ASN A 285 -16.23 15.10 -6.48
C ASN A 285 -17.22 14.20 -5.71
N PRO A 286 -17.61 14.54 -4.47
CA PRO A 286 -18.59 13.75 -3.69
C PRO A 286 -19.97 13.67 -4.34
N HIS A 287 -20.33 14.66 -5.17
CA HIS A 287 -21.63 14.72 -5.86
C HIS A 287 -21.58 14.13 -7.27
N TYR A 288 -20.47 13.48 -7.65
CA TYR A 288 -20.39 12.78 -8.93
C TYR A 288 -21.46 11.68 -9.00
N ILE A 289 -22.05 11.49 -10.18
CA ILE A 289 -23.00 10.41 -10.43
C ILE A 289 -22.24 9.30 -11.13
N LEU A 290 -22.16 8.13 -10.51
CA LEU A 290 -21.49 6.95 -11.06
C LEU A 290 -22.10 6.53 -12.40
N SER A 291 -21.28 5.87 -13.22
CA SER A 291 -21.74 5.32 -14.50
C SER A 291 -22.98 4.43 -14.32
N GLU A 292 -23.86 4.43 -15.33
CA GLU A 292 -25.11 3.66 -15.32
C GLU A 292 -24.85 2.17 -15.05
N GLU A 293 -23.82 1.61 -15.67
CA GLU A 293 -23.42 0.21 -15.49
C GLU A 293 -23.02 -0.12 -14.04
N ILE A 294 -22.30 0.79 -13.36
CA ILE A 294 -21.98 0.63 -11.93
C ILE A 294 -23.26 0.71 -11.10
N ARG A 295 -24.13 1.67 -11.39
CA ARG A 295 -25.39 1.87 -10.65
C ARG A 295 -26.34 0.69 -10.78
N GLU A 296 -26.49 0.13 -11.97
CA GLU A 296 -27.30 -1.06 -12.24
C GLU A 296 -26.75 -2.29 -11.51
N ASN A 297 -25.44 -2.53 -11.60
CA ASN A 297 -24.80 -3.65 -10.90
C ASN A 297 -24.95 -3.52 -9.38
N THR A 298 -24.78 -2.30 -8.85
CA THR A 298 -24.90 -2.00 -7.42
C THR A 298 -26.34 -2.19 -6.93
N ALA A 299 -27.34 -1.78 -7.73
CA ALA A 299 -28.75 -1.98 -7.43
C ALA A 299 -29.16 -3.46 -7.44
N ASN A 300 -28.66 -4.24 -8.41
CA ASN A 300 -28.88 -5.68 -8.49
C ASN A 300 -28.26 -6.44 -7.30
N SER A 301 -27.20 -5.89 -6.72
CA SER A 301 -26.51 -6.43 -5.54
C SER A 301 -27.03 -5.88 -4.19
N GLY A 302 -28.08 -5.04 -4.20
CA GLY A 302 -28.73 -4.54 -2.98
C GLY A 302 -28.08 -3.30 -2.33
N PHE A 303 -27.21 -2.58 -3.04
CA PHE A 303 -26.50 -1.41 -2.51
C PHE A 303 -27.05 -0.09 -3.09
N PRO A 304 -27.02 1.04 -2.35
CA PRO A 304 -27.52 2.33 -2.80
C PRO A 304 -26.61 2.97 -3.88
N ALA A 305 -27.22 3.42 -4.98
CA ALA A 305 -26.56 3.87 -6.21
C ALA A 305 -25.98 5.31 -6.21
N LYS A 306 -25.64 5.90 -5.04
CA LYS A 306 -25.05 7.25 -4.93
C LYS A 306 -23.65 7.20 -4.32
N VAL A 307 -22.71 7.98 -4.88
CA VAL A 307 -21.32 8.16 -4.40
C VAL A 307 -21.28 8.39 -2.89
N GLU A 308 -22.05 9.36 -2.38
CA GLU A 308 -22.11 9.67 -0.94
C GLU A 308 -22.43 8.46 -0.06
N ASN A 309 -23.19 7.47 -0.57
CA ASN A 309 -23.54 6.26 0.16
C ASN A 309 -22.59 5.08 -0.13
N CYS A 310 -21.81 5.12 -1.21
CA CYS A 310 -20.77 4.11 -1.50
C CYS A 310 -19.51 4.32 -0.64
N PHE A 311 -19.22 5.57 -0.26
CA PHE A 311 -18.02 5.96 0.50
C PHE A 311 -18.30 6.27 1.98
N GLN A 312 -19.54 6.05 2.45
CA GLN A 312 -19.83 5.95 3.87
C GLN A 312 -19.74 4.47 4.26
N PRO A 313 -18.66 4.04 4.93
CA PRO A 313 -18.65 2.71 5.48
C PRO A 313 -19.54 2.71 6.72
N GLU A 314 -20.82 2.43 6.52
CA GLU A 314 -21.60 1.72 7.54
C GLU A 314 -21.01 0.30 7.81
N VAL A 315 -19.92 -0.08 7.11
CA VAL A 315 -19.04 -1.23 7.39
C VAL A 315 -18.55 -1.27 8.84
N GLN A 316 -18.58 -0.15 9.57
CA GLN A 316 -18.23 -0.13 10.99
C GLN A 316 -19.23 -0.92 11.88
N LEU A 317 -20.44 -1.22 11.39
CA LEU A 317 -21.39 -2.10 12.06
C LEU A 317 -21.12 -3.61 11.89
N PHE A 318 -20.18 -3.99 11.01
CA PHE A 318 -19.94 -5.40 10.65
C PHE A 318 -18.55 -5.93 11.03
N LEU A 319 -17.64 -5.06 11.47
CA LEU A 319 -16.28 -5.41 11.90
C LEU A 319 -16.09 -5.47 13.43
N CYS A 320 -17.18 -5.32 14.21
CA CYS A 320 -17.21 -5.41 15.68
C CYS A 320 -18.08 -6.60 16.14
#